data_AF-A0A2D6IXT3-F1
#
_entry.id   AF-A0A2D6IXT3-F1
#
_cell.length_a   1.000
_cell.length_b   1.000
_cell.length_c   1.000
_cell.angle_alpha   90.00
_cell.angle_beta   90.00
_cell.angle_gamma   90.00
#
_symmetry.space_group_name_H-M   'P 1'
#
loop_
_entity.id
_entity.type
_entity.pdbx_description
1 polymer ?
#
loop_
_entity_poly.entity_id
_entity_poly.type
_entity_poly.pdbx_seq_one_letter_code
_entity_poly.pdbx_strand_id
1 'polypeptide(L)'
;MLFGTWLSYIVLVLIWEKLLGLALHEWKYVLLTCLGSSFFVINHYLNYAPFYYWLIGSHTMLFVFIWYWLGVRNRRRSILFKCIALLLPIAYTFLYIGFEMSARFAVHQGLHEIWVLAAAYIGFAGVILWRRGAEVSIASATIAETIGTKTTSG
;
A
#
# COMPACT_ATOMS: atom_id res chain seq x y z
N MET A 1 -6.93 15.15 -4.74
CA MET A 1 -5.99 15.31 -3.63
C MET A 1 -5.21 14.00 -3.52
N LEU A 2 -4.00 13.99 -2.95
CA LEU A 2 -3.20 12.77 -2.71
C LEU A 2 -3.26 12.40 -1.22
N PHE A 3 -4.36 12.76 -0.55
CA PHE A 3 -4.46 12.63 0.90
C PHE A 3 -4.51 11.17 1.32
N GLY A 4 -5.24 10.33 0.59
CA GLY A 4 -5.37 8.92 0.89
C GLY A 4 -4.09 8.12 0.66
N THR A 5 -3.11 8.67 -0.05
CA THR A 5 -1.91 7.94 -0.46
C THR A 5 -1.07 7.47 0.72
N TRP A 6 -0.75 8.33 1.69
CA TRP A 6 0.07 7.93 2.86
C TRP A 6 -0.65 6.94 3.79
N LEU A 7 -1.96 7.12 4.00
CA LEU A 7 -2.78 6.16 4.77
C LEU A 7 -2.88 4.81 4.05
N SER A 8 -3.11 4.84 2.75
CA SER A 8 -3.15 3.62 1.94
C SER A 8 -1.81 2.89 1.96
N TYR A 9 -0.69 3.61 1.99
CA TYR A 9 0.63 3.00 2.13
C TYR A 9 0.74 2.23 3.44
N ILE A 10 0.32 2.83 4.57
CA ILE A 10 0.30 2.18 5.87
C ILE A 10 -0.57 0.92 5.84
N VAL A 11 -1.80 1.03 5.32
CA VAL A 11 -2.71 -0.12 5.18
C VAL A 11 -2.07 -1.24 4.36
N LEU A 12 -1.40 -0.89 3.27
CA LEU A 12 -0.73 -1.86 2.41
C LEU A 12 0.39 -2.59 3.17
N VAL A 13 1.21 -1.86 3.92
CA VAL A 13 2.23 -2.43 4.80
C VAL A 13 1.59 -3.37 5.83
N LEU A 14 0.51 -2.95 6.49
CA LEU A 14 -0.20 -3.77 7.48
C LEU A 14 -0.79 -5.05 6.85
N ILE A 15 -1.38 -4.95 5.67
CA ILE A 15 -1.91 -6.10 4.93
C ILE A 15 -0.81 -7.13 4.68
N TRP A 16 0.34 -6.68 4.19
CA TRP A 16 1.41 -7.61 3.83
C TRP A 16 2.19 -8.10 5.04
N GLU A 17 2.68 -7.20 5.90
CA GLU A 17 3.55 -7.56 7.01
C GLU A 17 2.79 -8.17 8.19
N LYS A 18 1.58 -7.68 8.52
CA LYS A 18 0.83 -8.13 9.70
C LYS A 18 -0.22 -9.17 9.36
N LEU A 19 -1.05 -8.95 8.34
CA LEU A 19 -2.15 -9.86 8.01
C LEU A 19 -1.64 -11.10 7.24
N LEU A 20 -0.81 -10.89 6.20
CA LEU A 20 -0.26 -11.99 5.41
C LEU A 20 1.04 -12.56 6.00
N GLY A 21 1.70 -11.83 6.92
CA GLY A 21 2.97 -12.25 7.49
C GLY A 21 4.10 -12.31 6.46
N LEU A 22 4.04 -11.48 5.43
CA LEU A 22 4.95 -11.46 4.28
C LEU A 22 5.43 -10.03 4.03
N ALA A 23 6.64 -9.71 4.50
CA ALA A 23 7.29 -8.46 4.14
C ALA A 23 7.67 -8.46 2.65
N LEU A 24 7.34 -7.36 1.97
CA LEU A 24 7.80 -7.05 0.62
C LEU A 24 8.96 -6.06 0.67
N HIS A 25 9.71 -5.97 -0.42
CA HIS A 25 10.66 -4.87 -0.60
C HIS A 25 9.93 -3.54 -0.77
N GLU A 26 10.51 -2.45 -0.27
CA GLU A 26 9.88 -1.13 -0.21
C GLU A 26 9.35 -0.64 -1.56
N TRP A 27 10.13 -0.83 -2.63
CA TRP A 27 9.71 -0.43 -3.98
C TRP A 27 8.41 -1.11 -4.45
N LYS A 28 8.12 -2.33 -3.95
CA LYS A 28 6.87 -3.03 -4.26
C LYS A 28 5.68 -2.36 -3.58
N TYR A 29 5.85 -1.90 -2.33
CA TYR A 29 4.82 -1.14 -1.64
C TYR A 29 4.52 0.16 -2.37
N VAL A 30 5.56 0.90 -2.75
CA VAL A 30 5.42 2.14 -3.52
C VAL A 30 4.67 1.90 -4.84
N LEU A 31 5.08 0.89 -5.61
CA LEU A 31 4.43 0.54 -6.88
C LEU A 31 2.95 0.18 -6.70
N LEU A 32 2.64 -0.66 -5.72
CA LEU A 32 1.25 -1.07 -5.43
C LEU A 32 0.40 0.10 -4.94
N THR A 33 0.97 1.03 -4.16
CA THR A 33 0.28 2.26 -3.77
C THR A 33 0.04 3.19 -4.96
N CYS A 34 1.00 3.34 -5.87
CA CYS A 34 0.80 4.10 -7.10
C CYS A 34 -0.33 3.51 -7.96
N LEU A 35 -0.34 2.19 -8.16
CA LEU A 35 -1.41 1.49 -8.88
C LEU A 35 -2.76 1.55 -8.15
N GLY A 36 -2.77 1.55 -6.83
CA GLY A 36 -3.98 1.81 -6.03
C GLY A 36 -4.51 3.21 -6.27
N SER A 37 -3.62 4.21 -6.30
CA SER A 37 -4.00 5.62 -6.48
C SER A 37 -4.59 5.92 -7.85
N SER A 38 -4.18 5.21 -8.90
CA SER A 38 -4.73 5.40 -10.25
C SER A 38 -6.21 4.99 -10.35
N PHE A 39 -6.71 4.11 -9.48
CA PHE A 39 -8.15 3.83 -9.40
C PHE A 39 -8.97 5.07 -9.09
N PHE A 40 -8.51 5.89 -8.16
CA PHE A 40 -9.18 7.13 -7.83
C PHE A 40 -9.17 8.10 -9.01
N VAL A 41 -8.06 8.20 -9.74
CA VAL A 41 -7.97 9.04 -10.95
C VAL A 41 -8.98 8.58 -12.00
N ILE A 42 -9.02 7.28 -12.31
CA ILE A 42 -9.97 6.71 -13.27
C ILE A 42 -11.41 6.96 -12.80
N ASN A 43 -11.71 6.66 -11.54
CA ASN A 43 -13.05 6.86 -10.97
C ASN A 43 -13.43 8.35 -10.83
N HIS A 44 -12.49 9.26 -10.68
CA HIS A 44 -12.81 10.68 -10.53
C HIS A 44 -13.06 11.37 -11.88
N TYR A 45 -12.23 11.08 -12.89
CA TYR A 45 -12.27 11.78 -14.17
C TYR A 45 -13.07 11.06 -15.25
N LEU A 46 -13.19 9.73 -15.18
CA LEU A 46 -13.70 8.91 -16.28
C LEU A 46 -14.96 8.12 -15.92
N ASN A 47 -15.56 8.32 -14.74
CA ASN A 47 -16.75 7.58 -14.29
C ASN A 47 -17.95 7.69 -15.23
N TYR A 48 -18.11 8.85 -15.89
CA TYR A 48 -19.20 9.10 -16.83
C TYR A 48 -18.82 8.82 -18.29
N ALA A 49 -17.62 8.30 -18.55
CA ALA A 49 -17.19 7.97 -19.90
C ALA A 49 -17.90 6.69 -20.39
N PRO A 50 -18.26 6.60 -21.68
CA PRO A 50 -18.94 5.41 -22.24
C PRO A 50 -18.10 4.13 -22.14
N PHE A 51 -16.77 4.25 -22.04
CA PHE A 51 -15.82 3.14 -21.90
C PHE A 51 -15.39 2.89 -20.44
N TYR A 52 -16.01 3.55 -19.46
CA TYR A 52 -15.61 3.48 -18.05
C TYR A 52 -15.52 2.04 -17.52
N TYR A 53 -16.57 1.24 -17.73
CA TYR A 53 -16.62 -0.13 -17.23
C TYR A 53 -15.51 -1.03 -17.80
N TRP A 54 -15.18 -0.85 -19.09
CA TRP A 54 -14.07 -1.54 -19.73
C TRP A 54 -12.72 -1.12 -19.15
N LEU A 55 -12.54 0.18 -18.93
CA LEU A 55 -11.32 0.74 -18.37
C LEU A 55 -11.09 0.29 -16.92
N ILE A 56 -12.10 0.43 -16.06
CA ILE A 56 -11.98 0.05 -14.64
C ILE A 56 -11.82 -1.46 -14.47
N GLY A 57 -12.51 -2.27 -15.29
CA GLY A 57 -12.37 -3.72 -15.30
C GLY A 57 -10.95 -4.15 -15.71
N SER A 58 -10.43 -3.60 -16.81
CA SER A 58 -9.08 -3.88 -17.30
C SER A 58 -8.01 -3.47 -16.29
N HIS A 59 -8.17 -2.29 -15.69
CA HIS A 59 -7.29 -1.80 -14.63
C HIS A 59 -7.32 -2.71 -13.40
N THR A 60 -8.50 -3.18 -13.00
CA THR A 60 -8.66 -4.13 -11.89
C THR A 60 -7.93 -5.44 -12.16
N MET A 61 -8.10 -6.02 -13.34
CA MET A 61 -7.39 -7.24 -13.73
C MET A 61 -5.88 -7.04 -13.72
N LEU A 62 -5.39 -5.92 -14.26
CA LEU A 62 -3.97 -5.57 -14.24
C LEU A 62 -3.43 -5.44 -12.81
N PHE A 63 -4.15 -4.75 -11.93
CA PHE A 63 -3.72 -4.56 -10.54
C PHE A 63 -3.67 -5.89 -9.77
N VAL A 64 -4.71 -6.72 -9.89
CA VAL A 64 -4.74 -8.06 -9.27
C VAL A 64 -3.61 -8.94 -9.82
N PHE A 65 -3.33 -8.86 -11.12
CA PHE A 65 -2.23 -9.59 -11.74
C PHE A 65 -0.87 -9.16 -11.15
N ILE A 66 -0.60 -7.85 -11.08
CA ILE A 66 0.64 -7.31 -10.51
C ILE A 66 0.76 -7.68 -9.02
N TRP A 67 -0.32 -7.57 -8.26
CA TRP A 67 -0.38 -7.99 -6.85
C TRP A 67 0.00 -9.47 -6.67
N TYR A 68 -0.61 -10.34 -7.47
CA TYR A 68 -0.30 -11.77 -7.46
C TYR A 68 1.16 -12.03 -7.82
N TRP A 69 1.66 -11.39 -8.89
CA TRP A 69 3.01 -11.59 -9.39
C TRP A 69 4.08 -11.13 -8.41
N LEU A 70 3.89 -9.97 -7.76
CA LEU A 70 4.87 -9.37 -6.86
C LEU A 70 5.00 -10.08 -5.52
N GLY A 71 3.88 -10.59 -4.97
CA GLY A 71 3.84 -11.05 -3.58
C GLY A 71 3.32 -12.47 -3.35
N VAL A 72 2.47 -13.02 -4.22
CA VAL A 72 1.79 -14.30 -3.98
C VAL A 72 2.42 -15.47 -4.77
N ARG A 73 2.80 -15.26 -6.04
CA ARG A 73 3.22 -16.31 -6.99
C ARG A 73 4.26 -17.28 -6.43
N ASN A 74 5.36 -16.76 -5.90
CA ASN A 74 6.52 -17.56 -5.51
C ASN A 74 6.44 -18.10 -4.07
N ARG A 75 5.25 -18.10 -3.45
CA ARG A 75 5.07 -18.53 -2.06
C ARG A 75 4.44 -19.92 -1.99
N ARG A 76 5.10 -20.85 -1.30
CA ARG A 76 4.57 -22.17 -0.94
C ARG A 76 3.57 -22.04 0.22
N ARG A 77 2.38 -21.52 -0.08
CA ARG A 77 1.24 -21.39 0.85
C ARG A 77 0.02 -22.13 0.32
N SER A 78 -0.93 -22.42 1.20
CA SER A 78 -2.18 -23.13 0.86
C SER A 78 -3.00 -22.38 -0.20
N ILE A 79 -3.85 -23.11 -0.91
CA ILE A 79 -4.75 -22.53 -1.92
C ILE A 79 -5.68 -21.49 -1.27
N LEU A 80 -6.20 -21.78 -0.07
CA LEU A 80 -7.03 -20.84 0.70
C LEU A 80 -6.32 -19.51 0.95
N PHE A 81 -5.03 -19.57 1.33
CA PHE A 81 -4.21 -18.36 1.51
C PHE A 81 -4.12 -17.56 0.20
N LYS A 82 -3.91 -18.22 -0.94
CA LYS A 82 -3.84 -17.55 -2.25
C LYS A 82 -5.18 -16.90 -2.61
N CYS A 83 -6.31 -17.57 -2.34
CA CYS A 83 -7.64 -17.01 -2.57
C CYS A 83 -7.87 -15.75 -1.72
N ILE A 84 -7.59 -15.81 -0.41
CA ILE A 84 -7.71 -14.64 0.48
C ILE A 84 -6.78 -13.52 0.01
N ALA A 85 -5.53 -13.84 -0.34
CA ALA A 85 -4.56 -12.86 -0.82
C ALA A 85 -4.97 -12.17 -2.13
N LEU A 86 -5.76 -12.83 -2.97
CA LEU A 86 -6.30 -12.28 -4.22
C LEU A 86 -7.53 -11.39 -4.02
N LEU A 87 -8.23 -11.49 -2.89
CA LEU A 87 -9.34 -10.59 -2.53
C LEU A 87 -8.87 -9.28 -1.90
N LEU A 88 -7.71 -9.29 -1.23
CA LEU A 88 -7.11 -8.12 -0.59
C LEU A 88 -6.86 -6.91 -1.51
N PRO A 89 -6.41 -7.03 -2.78
CA PRO A 89 -6.26 -5.85 -3.66
C PRO A 89 -7.60 -5.13 -3.91
N ILE A 90 -8.71 -5.86 -3.94
CA ILE A 90 -10.05 -5.26 -4.10
C ILE A 90 -10.40 -4.47 -2.83
N ALA A 91 -10.26 -5.09 -1.66
CA ALA A 91 -10.50 -4.43 -0.37
C ALA A 91 -9.60 -3.19 -0.17
N TYR A 92 -8.32 -3.31 -0.57
CA TYR A 92 -7.36 -2.20 -0.56
C TYR A 92 -7.82 -1.02 -1.42
N THR A 93 -8.38 -1.29 -2.59
CA THR A 93 -8.89 -0.25 -3.50
C THR A 93 -10.06 0.50 -2.87
N PHE A 94 -11.01 -0.19 -2.23
CA PHE A 94 -12.11 0.45 -1.51
C PHE A 94 -11.62 1.31 -0.34
N LEU A 95 -10.62 0.84 0.41
CA LEU A 95 -10.00 1.62 1.49
C LEU A 95 -9.32 2.90 0.96
N TYR A 96 -8.59 2.80 -0.15
CA TYR A 96 -7.98 3.96 -0.80
C TYR A 96 -9.03 5.01 -1.16
N ILE A 97 -10.09 4.60 -1.85
CA ILE A 97 -11.19 5.49 -2.24
C ILE A 97 -11.85 6.09 -1.00
N GLY A 98 -12.05 5.29 0.05
CA GLY A 98 -12.59 5.76 1.34
C GLY A 98 -11.76 6.87 1.98
N PHE A 99 -10.43 6.77 1.96
CA PHE A 99 -9.54 7.81 2.49
C PHE A 99 -9.57 9.11 1.67
N GLU A 100 -9.69 9.03 0.35
CA GLU A 100 -9.88 10.23 -0.48
C GLU A 100 -11.25 10.86 -0.25
N MET A 101 -12.29 10.04 -0.07
CA MET A 101 -13.64 10.52 0.20
C MET A 101 -13.77 11.16 1.58
N SER A 102 -13.05 10.66 2.60
CA SER A 102 -13.05 11.29 3.94
C SER A 102 -12.38 12.67 3.92
N ALA A 103 -11.29 12.82 3.16
CA ALA A 103 -10.64 14.12 2.96
C ALA A 103 -11.57 15.13 2.30
N ARG A 104 -12.26 14.72 1.22
CA ARG A 104 -13.26 15.56 0.54
C ARG A 104 -14.44 15.89 1.44
N PHE A 105 -14.90 14.92 2.23
CA PHE A 105 -15.96 15.14 3.21
C PHE A 105 -15.56 16.21 4.22
N ALA A 106 -14.32 16.17 4.75
CA ALA A 106 -13.83 17.20 5.66
C ALA A 106 -13.83 18.59 5.00
N VAL A 107 -13.44 18.69 3.73
CA VAL A 107 -13.50 19.96 2.97
C VAL A 107 -14.93 20.45 2.82
N HIS A 108 -15.88 19.57 2.50
CA HIS A 108 -17.30 19.93 2.43
C HIS A 108 -17.88 20.40 3.77
N GLN A 109 -17.34 19.94 4.90
CA GLN A 109 -17.71 20.43 6.24
C GLN A 109 -17.08 21.79 6.59
N GLY A 110 -16.38 22.44 5.64
CA GLY A 110 -15.78 23.76 5.82
C GLY A 110 -14.31 23.74 6.21
N LEU A 111 -13.64 22.58 6.26
CA LEU A 111 -12.20 22.52 6.45
C LEU A 111 -11.49 23.05 5.19
N HIS A 112 -10.64 24.05 5.36
CA HIS A 112 -9.89 24.58 4.22
C HIS A 112 -8.92 23.54 3.65
N GLU A 113 -8.83 23.43 2.32
CA GLU A 113 -8.01 22.42 1.63
C GLU A 113 -6.54 22.44 2.07
N ILE A 114 -6.03 23.61 2.46
CA ILE A 114 -4.66 23.78 2.95
C ILE A 114 -4.36 22.93 4.19
N TRP A 115 -5.34 22.72 5.06
CA TRP A 115 -5.18 21.89 6.26
C TRP A 115 -5.16 20.41 5.91
N VAL A 116 -5.97 20.00 4.94
CA VAL A 116 -5.94 18.63 4.40
C VAL A 116 -4.60 18.36 3.72
N LEU A 117 -4.09 19.32 2.95
CA LEU A 117 -2.79 19.24 2.30
C LEU A 117 -1.64 19.18 3.33
N ALA A 118 -1.65 20.06 4.33
CA ALA A 118 -0.66 20.06 5.42
C ALA A 118 -0.67 18.74 6.19
N ALA A 119 -1.85 18.20 6.52
CA ALA A 119 -2.00 16.90 7.15
C ALA A 119 -1.44 15.76 6.28
N ALA A 120 -1.62 15.82 4.95
CA ALA A 120 -1.02 14.84 4.04
C ALA A 120 0.52 14.88 4.09
N TYR A 121 1.13 16.07 4.04
CA TYR A 121 2.60 16.20 4.13
C TYR A 121 3.15 15.71 5.47
N ILE A 122 2.48 16.01 6.58
CA ILE A 122 2.84 15.48 7.90
C ILE A 122 2.72 13.95 7.90
N GLY A 123 1.65 13.41 7.31
CA GLY A 123 1.45 11.96 7.15
C GLY A 123 2.57 11.29 6.36
N PHE A 124 2.98 11.86 5.22
CA PHE A 124 4.12 11.36 4.44
C PHE A 124 5.43 11.40 5.23
N ALA A 125 5.73 12.50 5.92
CA ALA A 125 6.91 12.60 6.77
C ALA A 125 6.89 11.51 7.87
N GLY A 126 5.73 11.28 8.49
CA GLY A 126 5.53 10.21 9.45
C GLY A 126 5.82 8.83 8.88
N VAL A 127 5.32 8.52 7.67
CA VAL A 127 5.60 7.25 6.97
C VAL A 127 7.10 7.08 6.73
N ILE A 128 7.79 8.11 6.22
CA ILE A 128 9.23 8.05 5.94
C ILE A 128 10.02 7.77 7.23
N LEU A 129 9.71 8.48 8.32
CA LEU A 129 10.36 8.27 9.61
C LEU A 129 10.09 6.86 10.17
N TRP A 130 8.85 6.38 10.04
CA TRP A 130 8.47 5.03 10.46
C TRP A 130 9.22 3.95 9.69
N ARG A 131 9.31 4.07 8.36
CA ARG A 131 10.00 3.08 7.50
C ARG A 131 11.52 3.12 7.68
N ARG A 132 12.11 4.30 7.93
CA ARG A 132 13.53 4.42 8.30
C ARG A 132 13.86 3.63 9.57
N GLY A 133 12.99 3.70 10.59
CA GLY A 133 13.18 2.92 11.82
C GLY A 133 13.18 1.41 11.58
N ALA A 134 12.34 0.93 10.66
CA ALA A 134 12.26 -0.49 10.31
C ALA A 134 13.56 -0.98 9.63
N GLU A 135 14.12 -0.20 8.70
CA GLU A 135 15.37 -0.55 8.02
C GLU A 135 16.58 -0.63 8.98
N VAL A 136 16.69 0.34 9.89
CA VAL A 136 17.77 0.38 10.89
C VAL A 136 17.71 -0.82 11.84
N SER A 137 16.50 -1.22 12.25
CA SER A 137 16.29 -2.39 13.11
C SER A 137 16.75 -3.69 12.43
N ILE A 138 16.39 -3.87 11.16
CA ILE A 138 16.79 -5.05 10.37
C ILE A 138 18.32 -5.09 10.19
N ALA A 139 18.94 -3.96 9.81
CA ALA A 139 20.39 -3.87 9.64
C ALA A 139 21.16 -4.21 10.93
N SER A 140 20.67 -3.71 12.07
CA SER A 140 21.27 -3.97 13.38
C SER A 140 21.18 -5.45 13.77
N ALA A 141 20.05 -6.10 13.50
CA ALA A 141 19.87 -7.54 13.77
C ALA A 141 20.80 -8.41 12.91
N THR A 142 20.96 -8.10 11.62
CA THR A 142 21.87 -8.83 10.72
C THR A 142 23.34 -8.69 11.13
N ILE A 143 23.75 -7.50 11.59
CA ILE A 143 25.11 -7.27 12.09
C ILE A 143 25.37 -8.11 13.36
N ALA A 144 24.43 -8.11 14.31
CA ALA A 144 24.56 -8.87 15.54
C ALA A 144 24.70 -10.39 15.29
N GLU A 145 23.94 -10.96 14.35
CA GLU A 145 24.03 -12.37 13.96
C GLU A 145 25.37 -12.71 13.28
N THR A 146 25.88 -11.80 12.43
CA THR A 146 27.18 -11.98 11.75
C THR A 146 28.36 -11.92 12.72
N ILE A 147 28.27 -11.11 13.77
CA ILE A 147 29.31 -11.01 14.80
C ILE A 147 29.25 -12.23 15.74
N GLY A 148 28.05 -12.66 16.16
CA GLY A 148 27.88 -13.80 17.08
C GLY A 148 28.28 -15.16 16.49
N THR A 149 28.20 -15.32 15.17
CA THR A 149 28.66 -16.54 14.46
C THR A 149 30.19 -16.63 14.31
N LYS A 150 30.89 -15.49 14.34
CA LYS A 150 32.35 -15.43 14.29
C LYS A 150 33.03 -15.70 15.63
N THR A 151 32.35 -15.48 16.75
CA THR A 151 32.92 -15.70 18.10
C THR A 151 32.75 -17.13 18.61
N THR A 152 31.89 -17.95 18.00
CA THR A 152 31.66 -19.36 18.39
C THR A 152 32.46 -20.38 17.55
N SER A 153 33.25 -19.91 16.58
CA SER A 153 34.05 -20.74 15.67
C SER A 153 35.57 -20.63 15.90
N GLY A 154 36.00 -20.06 17.03
CA GLY A 154 37.40 -19.92 17.44
C GLY A 154 37.79 -20.85 18.58
#